data_AF-D7J130-F1
#
_entry.id   AF-D7J130-F1
#
_cell.length_a   1.000
_cell.length_b   1.000
_cell.length_c   1.000
_cell.angle_alpha   90.00
_cell.angle_beta   90.00
_cell.angle_gamma   90.00
#
_symmetry.space_group_name_H-M   'P 1'
#
loop_
_entity.id
_entity.type
_entity.pdbx_description
1 polymer ?
#
loop_
_entity_poly.entity_id
_entity_poly.type
_entity_poly.pdbx_seq_one_letter_code
_entity_poly.pdbx_strand_id
1 'polypeptide(L)'
;MGIKESKEYKLAKDWEMSVNNYGFNPKRFAAAIPEKHPTLQQSLYRLIKECIAVMADETRHYDDRNRASHEEAKCIMEYLKENGKHIPLR
;
A
#
# COMPACT_ATOMS: atom_id res chain seq x y z
N MET A 1 16.19 -16.71 4.52
CA MET A 1 15.84 -15.53 5.33
C MET A 1 14.33 -15.44 5.36
N GLY A 2 13.72 -15.48 6.54
CA GLY A 2 12.25 -15.41 6.67
C GLY A 2 11.73 -14.00 6.40
N ILE A 3 10.43 -13.85 6.11
CA ILE A 3 9.83 -12.52 5.86
C ILE A 3 10.10 -11.55 7.01
N LYS A 4 10.09 -12.03 8.26
CA LYS A 4 10.35 -11.23 9.47
C LYS A 4 11.77 -10.66 9.57
N GLU A 5 12.72 -11.22 8.83
CA GLU A 5 14.12 -10.79 8.81
C GLU A 5 14.40 -9.81 7.66
N SER A 6 13.46 -9.67 6.72
CA SER A 6 13.59 -8.80 5.55
C SER A 6 13.59 -7.31 5.92
N LYS A 7 14.20 -6.49 5.06
CA LYS A 7 14.16 -5.02 5.20
C LYS A 7 12.74 -4.49 5.00
N GLU A 8 11.94 -5.17 4.18
CA GLU A 8 10.55 -4.84 3.89
C GLU A 8 9.67 -5.02 5.13
N TYR A 9 9.86 -6.10 5.89
CA TYR A 9 9.13 -6.30 7.15
C TYR A 9 9.52 -5.28 8.21
N LYS A 10 10.81 -4.91 8.30
CA LYS A 10 11.26 -3.82 9.18
C LYS A 10 10.59 -2.50 8.79
N LEU A 11 10.55 -2.17 7.50
CA LEU A 11 9.87 -0.98 6.98
C LEU A 11 8.36 -1.01 7.29
N ALA A 12 7.70 -2.17 7.20
CA ALA A 12 6.29 -2.30 7.57
C ALA A 12 6.04 -1.99 9.07
N LYS A 13 6.96 -2.41 9.96
CA LYS A 13 6.92 -2.06 11.39
C LYS A 13 7.18 -0.57 11.63
N ASP A 14 8.13 0.03 10.92
CA ASP A 14 8.40 1.47 11.02
C ASP A 14 7.21 2.31 10.55
N TRP A 15 6.55 1.86 9.48
CA TRP A 15 5.30 2.46 9.01
C TRP A 15 4.19 2.33 10.06
N GLU A 16 3.95 1.15 10.62
CA GLU A 16 2.95 0.92 11.67
C GLU A 16 3.15 1.87 12.86
N MET A 17 4.39 2.00 13.35
CA MET A 17 4.71 2.93 14.43
C MET A 17 4.47 4.39 14.02
N SER A 18 4.81 4.75 12.79
CA SER A 18 4.65 6.12 12.28
C SER A 18 3.19 6.53 12.14
N VAL A 19 2.31 5.63 11.69
CA VAL A 19 0.88 5.91 11.49
C VAL A 19 0.07 5.79 12.78
N ASN A 20 0.50 4.97 13.73
CA ASN A 20 -0.15 4.81 15.05
C ASN A 20 0.22 5.93 16.04
N ASN A 21 1.04 6.90 15.63
CA ASN A 21 1.32 8.08 16.43
C ASN A 21 0.20 9.13 16.24
N TYR A 22 -0.31 9.70 17.33
CA TYR A 22 -1.45 10.66 17.38
C TYR A 22 -1.34 11.88 16.45
N GLY A 23 -0.20 12.12 15.80
CA GLY A 23 0.04 13.23 14.87
C GLY A 23 0.08 12.87 13.38
N PHE A 24 -0.07 11.59 12.99
CA PHE A 24 0.01 11.24 11.57
C PHE A 24 -1.19 11.80 10.78
N ASN A 25 -0.92 12.50 9.69
CA ASN A 25 -1.95 13.06 8.82
C ASN A 25 -1.76 12.52 7.38
N PRO A 26 -2.62 11.60 6.91
CA PRO A 26 -2.48 11.00 5.58
C PRO A 26 -2.58 12.02 4.45
N LYS A 27 -3.34 13.12 4.63
CA LYS A 27 -3.45 14.19 3.63
C LYS A 27 -2.13 14.96 3.50
N ARG A 28 -1.45 15.25 4.63
CA ARG A 28 -0.13 15.90 4.60
C ARG A 28 0.94 14.99 4.01
N PHE A 29 0.90 13.69 4.32
CA PHE A 29 1.78 12.72 3.69
C PHE A 29 1.59 12.70 2.17
N ALA A 30 0.34 12.60 1.70
CA ALA A 30 0.02 12.61 0.27
C ALA A 30 0.47 13.91 -0.43
N ALA A 31 0.29 15.06 0.22
CA ALA A 31 0.71 16.36 -0.31
C ALA A 31 2.24 16.50 -0.45
N ALA A 32 3.03 15.71 0.27
CA ALA A 32 4.49 15.70 0.17
C ALA A 32 5.04 14.75 -0.92
N ILE A 33 4.19 13.93 -1.54
CA ILE A 33 4.62 12.99 -2.60
C ILE A 33 5.15 13.68 -3.85
N PRO A 34 4.53 14.78 -4.35
CA PRO A 34 5.05 15.51 -5.51
C PRO A 34 6.49 16.03 -5.33
N GLU A 35 6.93 16.29 -4.09
CA GLU A 35 8.28 16.75 -3.77
C GLU A 35 9.35 15.66 -3.90
N LYS A 36 8.97 14.39 -4.08
CA LYS A 36 9.90 13.27 -4.26
C LYS A 36 10.33 13.13 -5.71
N HIS A 37 11.52 12.55 -5.91
CA HIS A 37 12.00 12.23 -7.26
C HIS A 37 10.96 11.40 -8.04
N PRO A 38 10.66 11.71 -9.32
CA PRO A 38 9.59 11.04 -10.08
C PRO A 38 9.66 9.50 -10.09
N THR A 39 10.87 8.92 -10.15
CA THR A 39 11.05 7.46 -10.04
C THR A 39 10.56 6.91 -8.69
N LEU A 40 10.77 7.64 -7.59
CA LEU A 40 10.30 7.22 -6.27
C LEU A 40 8.78 7.35 -6.15
N GLN A 41 8.16 8.31 -6.84
CA GLN A 41 6.70 8.39 -6.93
C GLN A 41 6.12 7.13 -7.62
N GLN A 42 6.74 6.68 -8.72
CA GLN A 42 6.35 5.42 -9.36
C GLN A 42 6.60 4.19 -8.48
N SER A 43 7.72 4.15 -7.76
CA SER A 43 7.99 3.08 -6.79
C SER A 43 6.96 3.05 -5.67
N LEU A 44 6.56 4.21 -5.15
CA LEU A 44 5.50 4.30 -4.15
C LEU A 44 4.16 3.80 -4.70
N TYR A 45 3.80 4.18 -5.92
CA TYR A 45 2.56 3.69 -6.53
C TYR A 45 2.56 2.15 -6.70
N ARG A 46 3.69 1.57 -7.14
CA ARG A 46 3.84 0.11 -7.19
C ARG A 46 3.66 -0.53 -5.81
N LEU A 47 4.29 0.05 -4.78
CA LEU A 47 4.13 -0.41 -3.40
C LEU A 47 2.66 -0.37 -2.96
N ILE A 48 1.95 0.74 -3.22
CA ILE A 48 0.52 0.88 -2.90
C ILE A 48 -0.30 -0.20 -3.62
N LYS A 49 -0.03 -0.47 -4.90
CA LYS A 49 -0.71 -1.55 -5.64
C LYS A 49 -0.51 -2.92 -4.99
N GLU A 50 0.70 -3.26 -4.57
CA GLU A 50 0.96 -4.53 -3.88
C GLU A 50 0.24 -4.59 -2.53
N CYS A 51 0.18 -3.49 -1.78
CA CYS A 51 -0.60 -3.42 -0.55
C CYS A 51 -2.10 -3.65 -0.82
N ILE A 52 -2.67 -3.01 -1.84
CA ILE A 52 -4.08 -3.19 -2.23
C ILE A 52 -4.35 -4.63 -2.65
N ALA A 53 -3.45 -5.26 -3.41
CA ALA A 53 -3.58 -6.67 -3.81
C ALA A 53 -3.68 -7.60 -2.59
N VAL A 54 -2.82 -7.41 -1.59
CA VAL A 54 -2.88 -8.15 -0.32
C VAL A 54 -4.15 -7.83 0.47
N MET A 55 -4.67 -6.60 0.39
CA MET A 55 -5.93 -6.23 1.04
C MET A 55 -7.15 -6.83 0.33
N ALA A 56 -7.08 -7.09 -0.98
CA ALA A 56 -8.12 -7.73 -1.78
C ALA A 56 -8.13 -9.27 -1.67
N ASP A 57 -7.10 -9.87 -1.08
CA ASP A 57 -6.91 -11.32 -1.02
C ASP A 57 -8.00 -12.03 -0.18
N GLU A 58 -8.85 -12.82 -0.84
CA GLU A 58 -9.96 -13.55 -0.22
C GLU A 58 -9.51 -14.69 0.70
N THR A 59 -8.24 -15.09 0.69
CA THR A 59 -7.72 -16.17 1.56
C THR A 59 -7.45 -15.70 2.99
N ARG A 60 -7.51 -14.39 3.25
CA ARG A 60 -7.27 -13.79 4.56
C ARG A 60 -8.57 -13.67 5.36
N HIS A 61 -8.44 -13.66 6.69
CA HIS A 61 -9.56 -13.36 7.56
C HIS A 61 -9.79 -11.85 7.69
N TYR A 62 -11.04 -11.42 7.56
CA TYR A 62 -11.49 -10.04 7.69
C TYR A 62 -12.55 -9.92 8.78
N ASP A 63 -12.48 -8.83 9.53
CA ASP A 63 -13.47 -8.42 10.52
C ASP A 63 -14.04 -7.04 10.16
N ASP A 64 -14.99 -6.55 10.95
CA ASP A 64 -15.71 -5.32 10.62
C ASP A 64 -14.82 -4.08 10.55
N ARG A 65 -13.62 -4.11 11.14
CA ARG A 65 -12.66 -2.99 11.09
C ARG A 65 -11.99 -2.86 9.71
N ASN A 66 -11.89 -3.95 8.96
CA ASN A 66 -11.18 -3.99 7.67
C ASN A 66 -12.02 -4.49 6.49
N ARG A 67 -13.30 -4.83 6.72
CA ARG A 67 -14.24 -5.27 5.68
C ARG A 67 -14.42 -4.24 4.56
N ALA A 68 -14.67 -2.97 4.91
CA ALA A 68 -14.90 -1.93 3.92
C ALA A 68 -13.69 -1.72 3.00
N SER A 69 -12.48 -1.67 3.57
CA SER A 69 -11.26 -1.48 2.78
C SER A 69 -10.88 -2.74 1.96
N HIS A 70 -11.29 -3.93 2.40
CA HIS A 70 -11.18 -5.15 1.60
C HIS A 70 -12.09 -5.10 0.36
N GLU A 71 -13.36 -4.73 0.53
CA GLU A 71 -14.32 -4.64 -0.57
C GLU A 71 -13.89 -3.58 -1.60
N GLU A 72 -13.45 -2.40 -1.16
CA GLU A 72 -12.89 -1.38 -2.05
C GLU A 72 -11.62 -1.88 -2.75
N ALA A 73 -10.73 -2.57 -2.03
CA ALA A 73 -9.51 -3.12 -2.62
C ALA A 73 -9.82 -4.13 -3.73
N LYS A 74 -10.85 -4.98 -3.56
CA LYS A 74 -11.31 -5.90 -4.61
C LYS A 74 -11.73 -5.15 -5.87
N CYS A 75 -12.60 -4.15 -5.73
CA CYS A 75 -13.06 -3.35 -6.87
C CYS A 75 -11.91 -2.64 -7.59
N ILE A 76 -10.94 -2.11 -6.84
CA ILE A 76 -9.73 -1.50 -7.42
C ILE A 76 -8.92 -2.52 -8.21
N MET A 77 -8.71 -3.72 -7.66
CA MET A 77 -7.93 -4.76 -8.32
C MET A 77 -8.62 -5.32 -9.57
N GLU A 78 -9.94 -5.46 -9.55
CA GLU A 78 -10.76 -5.82 -10.73
C GLU A 78 -10.60 -4.77 -11.83
N TYR A 79 -10.78 -3.48 -11.50
CA TYR A 79 -10.58 -2.40 -12.45
C TYR A 79 -9.16 -2.38 -13.03
N LEU A 80 -8.13 -2.54 -12.19
CA LEU A 80 -6.73 -2.53 -12.62
C LEU A 80 -6.35 -3.74 -13.46
N LYS A 81 -7.03 -4.89 -13.31
CA LYS A 81 -6.83 -6.06 -14.16
C LYS A 81 -7.27 -5.77 -15.60
N GLU A 82 -8.35 -5.02 -15.76
CA GLU A 82 -8.93 -4.69 -17.07
C GLU A 82 -8.31 -3.43 -17.70
N ASN A 83 -8.00 -2.42 -16.88
CA ASN A 83 -7.66 -1.06 -17.32
C ASN A 83 -6.26 -0.60 -16.91
N GLY A 84 -5.52 -1.42 -16.17
CA GLY A 84 -4.22 -1.07 -15.62
C GLY A 84 -3.19 -0.77 -16.70
N LYS A 85 -2.33 0.21 -16.44
CA LYS A 85 -1.17 0.50 -17.31
C LYS A 85 0.09 -0.17 -16.78
N HIS A 86 0.97 -0.55 -17.70
CA HIS A 86 2.33 -1.00 -17.36
C HIS A 86 3.12 0.17 -16.76
N ILE A 87 3.72 -0.06 -15.60
CA ILE A 87 4.57 0.92 -14.91
C ILE A 87 5.97 0.34 -14.84
N PRO A 88 6.92 0.84 -15.65
CA PRO A 88 8.22 0.22 -15.79
C PRO A 88 9.00 0.24 -14.48
N LEU A 89 9.66 -0.88 -14.18
CA LEU A 89 10.79 -0.90 -13.24
C LEU A 89 11.97 -0.17 -13.90
N ARG A 90 12.67 0.67 -13.13
CA ARG A 90 14.01 1.10 -13.52
C ARG A 90 15.01 0.09 -12.97
#